data_AF-A0A6A6E0S1-F1
#
_entry.id   AF-A0A6A6E0S1-F1
#
_cell.length_a   1.000
_cell.length_b   1.000
_cell.length_c   1.000
_cell.angle_alpha   90.00
_cell.angle_beta   90.00
_cell.angle_gamma   90.00
#
_symmetry.space_group_name_H-M   'P 1'
#
loop_
_entity.id
_entity.type
_entity.pdbx_description
1 polymer ?
#
loop_
_entity_poly.entity_id
_entity_poly.type
_entity_poly.pdbx_seq_one_letter_code
_entity_poly.pdbx_strand_id
1 'polypeptide(L)'
;MDATELPKYLLQNRKAFNHIEGYIKPKRTLSNFAPLLQLKAQNLKATLLMLFPNAIMEKEKELGTRYQKADLPRRMERLHNLIGDDTDIMARIATRDETVRYDLEFLRRSSLHDMFSDFDRLFDLYLKDVRMHELAKDL
;
A
#
# COMPACT_ATOMS: atom_id res chain seq x y z
N MET A 1 -4.77 6.57 3.52
CA MET A 1 -5.46 5.30 3.30
C MET A 1 -4.41 4.28 2.99
N ASP A 2 -4.42 3.20 3.73
CA ASP A 2 -3.54 2.05 3.55
C ASP A 2 -4.36 0.77 3.53
N ALA A 3 -3.68 -0.37 3.35
CA ALA A 3 -4.32 -1.68 3.25
C ALA A 3 -5.24 -2.03 4.44
N THR A 4 -5.01 -1.51 5.64
CA THR A 4 -5.83 -1.75 6.84
C THR A 4 -7.11 -0.88 6.89
N GLU A 5 -7.10 0.28 6.23
CA GLU A 5 -8.23 1.20 6.16
C GLU A 5 -9.12 0.94 4.93
N LEU A 6 -8.57 0.29 3.90
CA LEU A 6 -9.25 -0.08 2.67
C LEU A 6 -10.58 -0.85 2.92
N PRO A 7 -10.66 -1.82 3.85
CA PRO A 7 -11.93 -2.46 4.18
C PRO A 7 -12.97 -1.48 4.68
N LYS A 8 -12.62 -0.49 5.51
CA LYS A 8 -13.59 0.48 6.07
C LYS A 8 -14.25 1.34 4.99
N TYR A 9 -13.48 1.73 3.98
CA TYR A 9 -14.00 2.49 2.82
C TYR A 9 -14.86 1.62 1.89
N LEU A 10 -14.44 0.37 1.65
CA LEU A 10 -15.22 -0.58 0.84
C LEU A 10 -16.50 -1.04 1.56
N LEU A 11 -16.53 -1.02 2.90
CA LEU A 11 -17.67 -1.43 3.73
C LEU A 11 -18.80 -0.39 3.82
N GLN A 12 -18.58 0.87 3.43
CA GLN A 12 -19.65 1.87 3.35
C GLN A 12 -20.72 1.49 2.30
N ASN A 13 -20.35 0.69 1.29
CA ASN A 13 -21.27 -0.01 0.40
C ASN A 13 -21.46 -1.45 0.90
N ARG A 14 -22.54 -1.68 1.64
CA ARG A 14 -22.85 -2.85 2.49
C ARG A 14 -22.40 -4.26 1.99
N LYS A 15 -21.97 -5.03 3.01
CA LYS A 15 -21.87 -6.50 3.20
C LYS A 15 -20.53 -7.17 2.84
N ALA A 16 -19.81 -7.54 3.91
CA ALA A 16 -18.98 -8.76 4.04
C ALA A 16 -17.44 -8.64 3.95
N PHE A 17 -16.83 -7.79 4.78
CA PHE A 17 -15.47 -8.03 5.28
C PHE A 17 -15.55 -8.51 6.73
N ASN A 18 -15.73 -9.83 6.91
CA ASN A 18 -15.46 -10.46 8.20
C ASN A 18 -14.03 -11.00 8.14
N HIS A 19 -13.23 -10.55 9.11
CA HIS A 19 -11.89 -11.01 9.46
C HIS A 19 -10.79 -10.82 8.40
N ILE A 20 -9.81 -9.99 8.75
CA ILE A 20 -8.56 -9.78 8.04
C ILE A 20 -7.59 -10.86 8.55
N GLU A 21 -7.76 -12.08 8.08
CA GLU A 21 -6.70 -13.09 8.11
C GLU A 21 -6.33 -13.37 6.66
N GLY A 22 -5.29 -12.68 6.18
CA GLY A 22 -4.64 -12.97 4.91
C GLY A 22 -5.48 -12.66 3.68
N TYR A 23 -5.22 -11.51 3.06
CA TYR A 23 -5.73 -11.14 1.74
C TYR A 23 -7.25 -10.95 1.67
N ILE A 24 -7.67 -9.82 1.13
CA ILE A 24 -8.97 -9.74 0.48
C ILE A 24 -9.06 -10.95 -0.46
N LYS A 25 -10.05 -11.84 -0.26
CA LYS A 25 -10.23 -13.02 -1.12
C LYS A 25 -10.08 -12.58 -2.57
N PRO A 26 -9.07 -13.07 -3.34
CA PRO A 26 -8.70 -12.50 -4.64
C PRO A 26 -9.91 -12.30 -5.55
N LYS A 27 -10.86 -13.24 -5.50
CA LYS A 27 -12.12 -13.20 -6.24
C LYS A 27 -12.98 -11.95 -5.93
N ARG A 28 -13.06 -11.49 -4.69
CA ARG A 28 -13.83 -10.30 -4.30
C ARG A 28 -13.09 -8.99 -4.59
N THR A 29 -11.78 -8.93 -4.35
CA THR A 29 -10.94 -7.80 -4.80
C THR A 29 -11.09 -7.63 -6.30
N LEU A 30 -10.86 -8.72 -7.04
CA LEU A 30 -10.99 -8.73 -8.48
C LEU A 30 -12.40 -8.36 -8.90
N SER A 31 -13.46 -8.82 -8.23
CA SER A 31 -14.82 -8.40 -8.59
C SER A 31 -15.08 -6.90 -8.37
N ASN A 32 -14.55 -6.32 -7.30
CA ASN A 32 -14.74 -4.89 -6.99
C ASN A 32 -13.93 -3.98 -7.92
N PHE A 33 -12.71 -4.38 -8.26
CA PHE A 33 -11.81 -3.62 -9.13
C PHE A 33 -11.92 -4.02 -10.61
N ALA A 34 -12.53 -5.15 -10.97
CA ALA A 34 -12.66 -5.60 -12.36
C ALA A 34 -13.32 -4.55 -13.27
N PRO A 35 -14.40 -3.85 -12.88
CA PRO A 35 -14.97 -2.79 -13.71
C PRO A 35 -13.99 -1.63 -13.93
N LEU A 36 -13.14 -1.38 -12.94
CA LEU A 36 -12.11 -0.34 -12.96
C LEU A 36 -10.84 -0.75 -13.74
N LEU A 37 -10.61 -2.06 -13.89
CA LEU A 37 -9.46 -2.67 -14.57
C LEU A 37 -9.80 -3.22 -15.96
N GLN A 38 -10.97 -2.86 -16.53
CA GLN A 38 -11.32 -3.24 -17.89
C GLN A 38 -10.32 -2.67 -18.91
N LEU A 39 -10.24 -3.29 -20.09
CA LEU A 39 -9.39 -2.81 -21.18
C LEU A 39 -9.65 -1.33 -21.45
N LYS A 40 -8.61 -0.58 -21.84
CA LYS A 40 -8.69 0.86 -22.11
C LYS A 40 -9.83 1.24 -23.09
N ALA A 41 -10.13 0.36 -24.04
CA ALA A 41 -11.24 0.52 -24.99
C ALA A 41 -12.63 0.51 -24.34
N GLN A 42 -12.75 -0.08 -23.14
CA GLN A 42 -13.98 -0.23 -22.36
C GLN A 42 -14.02 0.71 -21.16
N ASN A 43 -12.86 1.05 -20.59
CA ASN A 43 -12.74 2.02 -19.51
C ASN A 43 -11.50 2.90 -19.68
N LEU A 44 -11.71 4.14 -20.15
CA LEU A 44 -10.65 5.14 -20.30
C LEU A 44 -9.97 5.51 -18.97
N LYS A 45 -10.64 5.28 -17.83
CA LYS A 45 -10.10 5.54 -16.48
C LYS A 45 -9.20 4.41 -15.99
N ALA A 46 -9.17 3.24 -16.65
CA ALA A 46 -8.32 2.12 -16.27
C ALA A 46 -6.82 2.50 -16.34
N THR A 47 -6.44 3.31 -17.32
CA THR A 47 -5.06 3.84 -17.40
C THR A 47 -4.73 4.75 -16.22
N LEU A 48 -5.67 5.60 -15.79
CA LEU A 48 -5.46 6.49 -14.64
C LEU A 48 -5.27 5.71 -13.33
N LEU A 49 -5.98 4.59 -13.18
CA LEU A 49 -5.84 3.69 -12.03
C LEU A 49 -4.50 2.95 -12.01
N MET A 50 -3.92 2.64 -13.17
CA MET A 50 -2.56 2.11 -13.26
C MET A 50 -1.48 3.17 -13.00
N LEU A 51 -1.74 4.44 -13.32
CA LEU A 51 -0.79 5.53 -13.11
C LEU A 51 -0.69 5.91 -11.63
N PHE A 52 -1.74 5.70 -10.84
CA PHE A 52 -1.78 6.03 -9.42
C PHE A 52 -0.71 5.30 -8.57
N PRO A 53 -0.57 3.96 -8.63
CA PRO A 53 0.51 3.26 -7.93
C PRO A 53 1.90 3.75 -8.33
N ASN A 54 2.11 4.01 -9.63
CA ASN A 54 3.39 4.48 -10.14
C ASN A 54 3.75 5.87 -9.60
N ALA A 55 2.80 6.81 -9.65
CA ALA A 55 2.97 8.17 -9.14
C ALA A 55 3.35 8.18 -7.65
N ILE A 56 2.72 7.31 -6.85
CA ILE A 56 2.99 7.21 -5.42
C ILE A 56 4.36 6.59 -5.15
N MET A 57 4.71 5.51 -5.85
CA MET A 57 6.03 4.88 -5.73
C MET A 57 7.16 5.82 -6.15
N GLU A 58 6.96 6.57 -7.24
CA GLU A 58 7.90 7.60 -7.68
C GLU A 58 8.06 8.70 -6.64
N LYS A 59 6.95 9.16 -6.04
CA LYS A 59 7.01 10.19 -5.01
C LYS A 59 7.73 9.72 -3.75
N GLU A 60 7.47 8.50 -3.32
CA GLU A 60 8.18 7.89 -2.20
C GLU A 60 9.69 7.80 -2.46
N LYS A 61 10.07 7.38 -3.68
CA LYS A 61 11.48 7.31 -4.10
C LYS A 61 12.15 8.69 -4.13
N GLU A 62 11.44 9.71 -4.58
CA GLU A 62 11.91 11.10 -4.61
C GLU A 62 12.18 11.65 -3.21
N LEU A 63 11.26 11.41 -2.26
CA LEU A 63 11.42 11.81 -0.85
C LEU A 63 12.55 11.04 -0.14
N GLY A 64 12.85 9.83 -0.64
CA GLY A 64 14.02 9.05 -0.27
C GLY A 64 14.04 8.57 1.19
N THR A 65 15.24 8.26 1.67
CA THR A 65 15.45 7.55 2.95
C THR A 65 14.95 8.32 4.17
N ARG A 66 14.87 9.66 4.09
CA ARG A 66 14.38 10.48 5.21
C ARG A 66 12.89 10.26 5.46
N TYR A 67 12.09 10.18 4.40
CA TYR A 67 10.67 9.86 4.50
C TYR A 67 10.46 8.44 4.99
N GLN A 68 11.17 7.47 4.38
CA GLN A 68 11.08 6.06 4.77
C GLN A 68 11.38 5.85 6.26
N LYS A 69 12.41 6.51 6.79
CA LYS A 69 12.74 6.46 8.24
C LYS A 69 11.66 7.08 9.12
N ALA A 70 11.04 8.18 8.67
CA ALA A 70 9.98 8.84 9.42
C ALA A 70 8.67 8.04 9.42
N ASP A 71 8.39 7.31 8.34
CA ASP A 71 7.18 6.48 8.17
C ASP A 71 7.34 5.07 8.78
N LEU A 72 8.57 4.62 9.02
CA LEU A 72 8.89 3.29 9.54
C LEU A 72 8.11 2.92 10.83
N PRO A 73 8.00 3.78 11.87
CA PRO A 73 7.26 3.42 13.08
C PRO A 73 5.79 3.08 12.81
N ARG A 74 5.14 3.86 11.94
CA ARG A 74 3.74 3.63 11.53
C ARG A 74 3.58 2.31 10.78
N ARG A 75 4.51 1.99 9.87
CA ARG A 75 4.48 0.72 9.13
C ARG A 75 4.67 -0.48 10.04
N MET A 76 5.61 -0.39 10.99
CA MET A 76 5.87 -1.45 11.95
C MET A 76 4.69 -1.70 12.87
N GLU A 77 4.03 -0.64 13.37
CA GLU A 77 2.80 -0.77 14.17
C GLU A 77 1.70 -1.51 13.40
N ARG A 78 1.51 -1.18 12.12
CA ARG A 78 0.48 -1.83 11.28
C ARG A 78 0.81 -3.27 10.93
N LEU A 79 2.09 -3.55 10.67
CA LEU A 79 2.57 -4.91 10.45
C LEU A 79 2.35 -5.76 11.72
N HIS A 80 2.70 -5.22 12.88
CA HIS A 80 2.44 -5.85 14.18
C HIS A 80 0.95 -6.14 14.38
N ASN A 81 0.08 -5.17 14.10
CA ASN A 81 -1.37 -5.37 14.23
C ASN A 81 -1.94 -6.41 13.27
N LEU A 82 -1.31 -6.63 12.11
CA LEU A 82 -1.78 -7.59 11.11
C LEU A 82 -1.35 -9.02 11.40
N ILE A 83 -0.09 -9.24 11.76
CA ILE A 83 0.51 -10.59 11.83
C ILE A 83 1.24 -10.86 13.16
N GLY A 84 1.17 -9.93 14.12
CA GLY A 84 1.84 -10.02 15.41
C GLY A 84 3.35 -9.77 15.35
N ASP A 85 3.96 -9.79 16.52
CA ASP A 85 5.41 -9.75 16.66
C ASP A 85 6.08 -11.01 16.11
N ASP A 86 7.30 -10.84 15.61
CA ASP A 86 8.21 -11.94 15.33
C ASP A 86 9.51 -11.71 16.07
N THR A 87 9.54 -12.21 17.30
CA THR A 87 10.70 -12.08 18.18
C THR A 87 11.92 -12.82 17.64
N ASP A 88 11.76 -13.86 16.82
CA ASP A 88 12.89 -14.59 16.22
C ASP A 88 13.58 -13.76 15.14
N ILE A 89 12.81 -13.26 14.17
CA ILE A 89 13.35 -12.40 13.11
C ILE A 89 13.95 -11.14 13.71
N MET A 90 13.29 -10.50 14.68
CA MET A 90 13.83 -9.30 15.33
C MET A 90 15.12 -9.56 16.09
N ALA A 91 15.23 -10.70 16.78
CA ALA A 91 16.47 -11.09 17.45
C ALA A 91 17.60 -11.32 16.45
N ARG A 92 17.32 -12.02 15.34
CA ARG A 92 18.31 -12.29 14.29
C ARG A 92 18.76 -11.02 13.56
N ILE A 93 17.86 -10.05 13.35
CA ILE A 93 18.23 -8.72 12.84
C ILE A 93 19.16 -8.00 13.84
N ALA A 94 18.84 -8.04 15.13
CA ALA A 94 19.64 -7.39 16.17
C ALA A 94 21.07 -7.99 16.27
N THR A 95 21.21 -9.29 16.04
CA THR A 95 22.51 -9.99 15.99
C THR A 95 23.23 -9.85 14.65
N ARG A 96 22.65 -9.12 13.69
CA ARG A 96 23.17 -8.95 12.32
C ARG A 96 23.37 -10.27 11.57
N ASP A 97 22.47 -11.22 11.79
CA ASP A 97 22.45 -12.48 11.03
C ASP A 97 22.15 -12.19 9.55
N GLU A 98 23.15 -12.42 8.69
CA GLU A 98 23.03 -12.19 7.25
C GLU A 98 22.08 -13.17 6.55
N THR A 99 21.73 -14.29 7.18
CA THR A 99 20.83 -15.30 6.60
C THR A 99 19.37 -14.86 6.61
N VAL A 100 19.02 -13.89 7.47
CA VAL A 100 17.65 -13.35 7.60
C VAL A 100 17.10 -12.86 6.26
N ARG A 101 17.93 -12.29 5.38
CA ARG A 101 17.50 -11.81 4.06
C ARG A 101 16.92 -12.90 3.15
N TYR A 102 17.19 -14.17 3.44
CA TYR A 102 16.69 -15.32 2.70
C TYR A 102 15.56 -16.04 3.43
N ASP A 103 15.24 -15.62 4.65
CA ASP A 103 14.16 -16.20 5.43
C ASP A 103 12.80 -15.86 4.80
N LEU A 104 11.96 -16.87 4.61
CA LEU A 104 10.67 -16.71 3.95
C LEU A 104 9.72 -15.81 4.75
N GLU A 105 9.75 -15.89 6.08
CA GLU A 105 8.90 -15.06 6.92
C GLU A 105 9.45 -13.63 6.94
N PHE A 106 10.77 -13.42 6.90
CA PHE A 106 11.34 -12.09 6.71
C PHE A 106 10.93 -11.46 5.37
N LEU A 107 11.01 -12.22 4.28
CA LEU A 107 10.61 -11.76 2.95
C LEU A 107 9.11 -11.42 2.90
N ARG A 108 8.27 -12.26 3.52
CA ARG A 108 6.83 -12.04 3.63
C ARG A 108 6.53 -10.77 4.42
N ARG A 109 7.17 -10.59 5.58
CA ARG A 109 7.04 -9.40 6.44
C ARG A 109 7.49 -8.13 5.73
N SER A 110 8.63 -8.20 5.04
CA SER A 110 9.15 -7.09 4.23
C SER A 110 8.17 -6.72 3.11
N SER A 111 7.61 -7.71 2.42
CA SER A 111 6.61 -7.46 1.37
C SER A 111 5.33 -6.80 1.93
N LEU A 112 4.89 -7.22 3.12
CA LEU A 112 3.73 -6.61 3.79
C LEU A 112 4.03 -5.19 4.29
N HIS A 113 5.24 -4.96 4.79
CA HIS A 113 5.70 -3.64 5.24
C HIS A 113 5.58 -2.59 4.12
N ASP A 114 5.97 -2.93 2.89
CA ASP A 114 5.90 -2.01 1.75
C ASP A 114 4.45 -1.64 1.39
N MET A 115 3.48 -2.47 1.78
CA MET A 115 2.05 -2.20 1.58
C MET A 115 1.44 -1.25 2.62
N PHE A 116 2.19 -0.83 3.65
CA PHE A 116 1.70 0.04 4.72
C PHE A 116 2.17 1.49 4.63
N SER A 117 2.78 1.88 3.50
CA SER A 117 3.14 3.27 3.19
C SER A 117 1.96 4.22 3.32
N ASP A 118 2.22 5.48 3.65
CA ASP A 118 1.20 6.53 3.68
C ASP A 118 0.82 7.01 2.27
N PHE A 119 0.09 6.16 1.54
CA PHE A 119 -0.27 6.39 0.15
C PHE A 119 -1.08 7.68 -0.08
N ASP A 120 -1.98 8.05 0.85
CA ASP A 120 -2.75 9.30 0.72
C ASP A 120 -1.84 10.51 0.80
N ARG A 121 -0.94 10.55 1.79
CA ARG A 121 0.00 11.66 1.92
C ARG A 121 0.91 11.76 0.72
N LEU A 122 1.40 10.63 0.21
CA LEU A 122 2.23 10.60 -0.99
C LEU A 122 1.46 11.10 -2.21
N PHE A 123 0.19 10.70 -2.35
CA PHE A 123 -0.67 11.16 -3.42
C PHE A 123 -1.00 12.65 -3.31
N ASP A 124 -1.30 13.15 -2.12
CA ASP A 124 -1.53 14.59 -1.87
C ASP A 124 -0.30 15.42 -2.21
N LEU A 125 0.89 14.94 -1.86
CA LEU A 125 2.14 15.59 -2.24
C LEU A 125 2.32 15.58 -3.76
N TYR A 126 2.11 14.43 -4.40
CA TYR A 126 2.18 14.33 -5.85
C TYR A 126 1.22 15.31 -6.55
N LEU A 127 -0.06 15.38 -6.13
CA LEU A 127 -1.06 16.29 -6.70
C LEU A 127 -0.68 17.77 -6.53
N LYS A 128 -0.05 18.12 -5.41
CA LYS A 128 0.48 19.48 -5.17
C LYS A 128 1.62 19.80 -6.13
N ASP A 129 2.55 18.89 -6.30
CA ASP A 129 3.74 19.13 -7.12
C ASP A 129 3.43 19.22 -8.62
N VAL A 130 2.53 18.38 -9.11
CA VAL A 130 2.05 18.48 -10.50
C VAL A 130 1.02 19.61 -10.70
N ARG A 131 0.71 20.37 -9.64
CA ARG A 131 -0.29 21.46 -9.63
C ARG A 131 -1.61 21.03 -10.27
N MET A 132 -2.08 19.84 -9.90
CA MET A 132 -3.27 19.22 -10.53
C MET A 132 -4.52 20.13 -10.45
N HIS A 133 -4.61 20.93 -9.39
CA HIS A 133 -5.68 21.91 -9.18
C HIS A 133 -5.71 23.05 -10.21
N GLU A 134 -4.60 23.32 -10.89
CA GLU A 134 -4.51 24.27 -12.00
C GLU A 134 -4.99 23.59 -13.29
N LEU A 135 -4.52 22.36 -13.55
CA LEU A 135 -4.92 21.56 -14.73
C LEU A 135 -6.41 21.21 -14.74
N ALA A 136 -7.02 21.02 -13.57
CA ALA A 136 -8.44 20.69 -13.44
C ALA A 136 -9.38 21.87 -13.72
N LYS A 137 -8.87 23.11 -13.79
CA LYS A 137 -9.67 24.29 -14.17
C LYS A 137 -9.78 24.47 -15.69
N ASP A 138 -8.92 23.80 -16.45
CA ASP A 138 -8.84 23.90 -17.91
C ASP A 138 -9.55 22.73 -18.63
N LEU A 139 -10.33 21.92 -17.89
CA LEU A 139 -11.19 20.83 -18.38
C LEU A 139 -12.67 21.13 -18.11
#